data_AF-A0A2U2RLE6-F1
#
_entry.id   AF-A0A2U2RLE6-F1
#
_cell.length_a   1.000
_cell.length_b   1.000
_cell.length_c   1.000
_cell.angle_alpha   90.00
_cell.angle_beta   90.00
_cell.angle_gamma   90.00
#
_symmetry.space_group_name_H-M   'P 1'
#
loop_
_entity.id
_entity.type
_entity.pdbx_description
1 polymer ?
#
loop_
_entity_poly.entity_id
_entity_poly.type
_entity_poly.pdbx_seq_one_letter_code
_entity_poly.pdbx_strand_id
1 'polypeptide(L)'
;MSPASPSVGRMIAGGLDAVPKQIRHDDTRTRHEAMARGMLDHVLRDRRARRQFARHVAGISGRAPAFRTTTRTTPDAYDLIGRAPSGAGPEFLGIKLVIDGDLGEERLHTLLGGLDHAPGSRLLLIVPRSRRSQVRKVEDPTGRMLMVTWAQLAKRLVQRDPESAELWTALAEFGENEAVEDAQQPIAPKVLLDEEVTNELRDHLRSMLLISRTLIHRSPRFSSSRSHPRAWLHAGGSNEDLGVEFDAVEDGSAIWLVGSRPQRTLPLGIGALDGDEEHEAANARLQEIAAAPDWRHDPDLTVDPSPFLGTPASRKVEDARSLLWEVLDPGRLEAAGFPLVPRQQPDMTEDRLSVRVHAPSIPRSGTFLVSIGGSSTWRTLLPRVTREFDNRTYVVQAKKSASVQEFVTDVHEALHSLATKP
;
A
#
# COMPACT_ATOMS: atom_id res chain seq x y z
N MET A 1 19.30 -16.72 30.02
CA MET A 1 19.24 -15.77 28.88
C MET A 1 18.28 -14.66 29.26
N SER A 2 18.74 -13.43 29.43
CA SER A 2 17.86 -12.30 29.74
C SER A 2 16.91 -12.05 28.56
N PRO A 3 15.60 -11.89 28.78
CA PRO A 3 14.68 -11.55 27.69
C PRO A 3 15.11 -10.20 27.13
N ALA A 4 15.36 -10.16 25.81
CA ALA A 4 15.78 -8.96 25.13
C ALA A 4 14.72 -7.86 25.28
N SER A 5 15.16 -6.65 25.64
CA SER A 5 14.31 -5.50 25.92
C SER A 5 13.32 -5.23 24.77
N PRO A 6 12.06 -4.89 25.07
CA PRO A 6 11.09 -4.52 24.04
C PRO A 6 11.57 -3.25 23.32
N SER A 7 11.41 -3.21 22.00
CA SER A 7 11.83 -2.09 21.15
C SER A 7 10.75 -1.78 20.12
N VAL A 8 10.70 -0.51 19.68
CA VAL A 8 9.71 -0.05 18.69
C VAL A 8 9.78 -0.91 17.41
N GLY A 9 10.98 -1.25 16.93
CA GLY A 9 11.15 -2.10 15.75
C GLY A 9 10.55 -3.50 15.91
N ARG A 10 10.66 -4.12 17.10
CA ARG A 10 10.04 -5.43 17.35
C ARG A 10 8.53 -5.36 17.54
N MET A 11 8.04 -4.26 18.11
CA MET A 11 6.61 -3.99 18.20
C MET A 11 5.99 -3.85 16.81
N ILE A 12 6.63 -3.09 15.92
CA ILE A 12 6.20 -2.93 14.53
C ILE A 12 6.24 -4.28 13.79
N ALA A 13 7.32 -5.05 13.94
CA ALA A 13 7.42 -6.39 13.33
C ALA A 13 6.28 -7.33 13.82
N GLY A 14 5.98 -7.33 15.13
CA GLY A 14 4.86 -8.09 15.67
C GLY A 14 3.49 -7.59 15.21
N GLY A 15 3.36 -6.28 14.95
CA GLY A 15 2.22 -5.68 14.27
C GLY A 15 2.03 -6.23 12.86
N LEU A 16 3.10 -6.19 12.06
CA LEU A 16 3.10 -6.70 10.68
C LEU A 16 2.77 -8.19 10.60
N ASP A 17 3.30 -9.01 11.51
CA ASP A 17 2.99 -10.45 11.58
C ASP A 17 1.50 -10.72 11.86
N ALA A 18 0.81 -9.79 12.52
CA ALA A 18 -0.61 -9.91 12.86
C ALA A 18 -1.56 -9.43 11.75
N VAL A 19 -1.03 -8.80 10.69
CA VAL A 19 -1.80 -8.33 9.54
C VAL A 19 -2.10 -9.51 8.60
N PRO A 20 -3.37 -9.76 8.24
CA PRO A 20 -3.74 -10.76 7.25
C PRO A 20 -3.02 -10.51 5.92
N LYS A 21 -2.44 -11.57 5.35
CA LYS A 21 -1.73 -11.50 4.06
C LYS A 21 -2.66 -11.13 2.89
N GLN A 22 -3.96 -11.40 3.04
CA GLN A 22 -5.06 -11.02 2.14
C GLN A 22 -6.21 -10.47 3.00
N ILE A 23 -6.73 -9.30 2.64
CA ILE A 23 -8.00 -8.76 3.15
C ILE A 23 -9.05 -9.16 2.12
N ARG A 24 -10.09 -9.88 2.52
CA ARG A 24 -11.24 -10.15 1.64
C ARG A 24 -12.14 -8.92 1.57
N HIS A 25 -12.90 -8.76 0.50
CA HIS A 25 -13.88 -7.66 0.38
C HIS A 25 -14.91 -7.62 1.54
N ASP A 26 -15.12 -8.76 2.22
CA ASP A 26 -15.96 -8.93 3.41
C ASP A 26 -15.20 -8.83 4.75
N ASP A 27 -13.91 -8.49 4.74
CA ASP A 27 -13.09 -8.52 5.96
C ASP A 27 -13.37 -7.29 6.82
N THR A 28 -14.04 -7.54 7.95
CA THR A 28 -14.64 -6.51 8.82
C THR A 28 -13.65 -5.71 9.69
N ARG A 29 -12.34 -5.96 9.55
CA ARG A 29 -11.27 -5.26 10.28
C ARG A 29 -10.24 -4.72 9.29
N THR A 30 -9.88 -3.45 9.44
CA THR A 30 -8.88 -2.84 8.55
C THR A 30 -7.47 -3.37 8.83
N ARG A 31 -6.59 -3.20 7.84
CA ARG A 31 -5.16 -3.49 7.96
C ARG A 31 -4.52 -2.76 9.15
N HIS A 32 -4.90 -1.50 9.38
CA HIS A 32 -4.44 -0.72 10.53
C HIS A 32 -4.88 -1.32 11.84
N GLU A 33 -6.15 -1.72 11.95
CA GLU A 33 -6.67 -2.31 13.17
C GLU A 33 -6.01 -3.66 13.48
N ALA A 34 -5.71 -4.46 12.45
CA ALA A 34 -4.96 -5.70 12.61
C ALA A 34 -3.52 -5.44 13.08
N MET A 35 -2.84 -4.44 12.51
CA MET A 35 -1.50 -4.04 12.90
C MET A 35 -1.45 -3.48 14.31
N ALA A 36 -2.34 -2.55 14.66
CA ALA A 36 -2.46 -1.98 16.00
C ALA A 36 -2.75 -3.04 17.05
N ARG A 37 -3.58 -4.04 16.71
CA ARG A 37 -3.81 -5.22 17.57
C ARG A 37 -2.53 -6.00 17.83
N GLY A 38 -1.72 -6.27 16.80
CA GLY A 38 -0.44 -6.97 16.94
C GLY A 38 0.60 -6.18 17.73
N MET A 39 0.67 -4.86 17.50
CA MET A 39 1.55 -3.96 18.26
C MET A 39 1.14 -3.90 19.74
N LEU A 40 -0.15 -3.74 20.02
CA LEU A 40 -0.67 -3.72 21.39
C LEU A 40 -0.47 -5.08 22.09
N ASP A 41 -0.71 -6.21 21.41
CA ASP A 41 -0.41 -7.55 21.95
C ASP A 41 1.07 -7.65 22.33
N HIS A 42 1.97 -7.22 21.44
CA HIS A 42 3.42 -7.22 21.70
C HIS A 42 3.76 -6.45 22.98
N VAL A 43 3.27 -5.23 23.13
CA VAL A 43 3.52 -4.40 24.32
C VAL A 43 2.94 -5.06 25.58
N LEU A 44 1.74 -5.64 25.48
CA LEU A 44 1.07 -6.28 26.61
C LEU A 44 1.67 -7.65 26.98
N ARG A 45 2.59 -8.22 26.20
CA ARG A 45 3.39 -9.38 26.63
C ARG A 45 4.34 -9.02 27.76
N ASP A 46 4.87 -7.79 27.76
CA ASP A 46 5.66 -7.31 28.88
C ASP A 46 4.81 -7.19 30.15
N ARG A 47 5.33 -7.73 31.26
CA ARG A 47 4.58 -7.85 32.52
C ARG A 47 4.34 -6.48 33.17
N ARG A 48 5.26 -5.54 33.01
CA ARG A 48 5.17 -4.20 33.60
C ARG A 48 4.20 -3.35 32.79
N ALA A 49 4.40 -3.26 31.49
CA ALA A 49 3.51 -2.56 30.56
C ALA A 49 2.05 -3.04 30.72
N ARG A 50 1.84 -4.36 30.77
CA ARG A 50 0.52 -4.98 31.03
C ARG A 50 -0.12 -4.55 32.35
N ARG A 51 0.66 -4.45 33.44
CA ARG A 51 0.16 -4.01 34.74
C ARG A 51 -0.27 -2.55 34.71
N GLN A 52 0.53 -1.69 34.08
CA GLN A 52 0.23 -0.27 33.99
C GLN A 52 -1.00 -0.02 33.12
N PHE A 53 -1.11 -0.73 31.99
CA PHE A 53 -2.30 -0.72 31.15
C PHE A 53 -3.56 -1.16 31.92
N ALA A 54 -3.50 -2.32 32.58
CA ALA A 54 -4.65 -2.85 33.33
C ALA A 54 -5.13 -1.87 34.42
N ARG A 55 -4.19 -1.25 35.16
CA ARG A 55 -4.52 -0.36 36.27
C ARG A 55 -5.00 1.02 35.82
N HIS A 56 -4.34 1.63 34.85
CA HIS A 56 -4.52 3.05 34.52
C HIS A 56 -5.39 3.32 33.29
N VAL A 57 -5.58 2.30 32.44
CA VAL A 57 -6.44 2.40 31.26
C VAL A 57 -7.71 1.58 31.49
N ALA A 58 -7.56 0.30 31.82
CA ALA A 58 -8.70 -0.60 31.98
C ALA A 58 -9.39 -0.53 33.36
N GLY A 59 -8.81 0.17 34.34
CA GLY A 59 -9.40 0.36 35.67
C GLY A 59 -9.48 -0.92 36.51
N ILE A 60 -8.57 -1.88 36.32
CA ILE A 60 -8.52 -3.13 37.07
C ILE A 60 -7.68 -2.93 38.34
N SER A 61 -8.33 -3.02 39.50
CA SER A 61 -7.75 -2.72 40.82
C SER A 61 -6.87 -3.86 41.39
N GLY A 62 -6.75 -4.99 40.71
CA GLY A 62 -6.13 -6.22 41.21
C GLY A 62 -4.97 -6.77 40.38
N ARG A 63 -4.82 -8.10 40.35
CA ARG A 63 -3.82 -8.77 39.52
C ARG A 63 -4.17 -8.55 38.04
N ALA A 64 -3.25 -7.93 37.30
CA ALA A 64 -3.42 -7.71 35.87
C ALA A 64 -3.65 -9.05 35.14
N PRO A 65 -4.76 -9.18 34.38
CA PRO A 65 -5.04 -10.39 33.60
C PRO A 65 -4.01 -10.54 32.49
N ALA A 66 -3.84 -11.77 31.98
CA ALA A 66 -3.18 -11.95 30.70
C ALA A 66 -4.15 -11.52 29.60
N PHE A 67 -3.73 -10.60 28.75
CA PHE A 67 -4.47 -10.24 27.55
C PHE A 67 -4.14 -11.26 26.46
N ARG A 68 -5.17 -11.70 25.73
CA ARG A 68 -5.02 -12.61 24.60
C ARG A 68 -5.74 -12.04 23.40
N THR A 69 -5.10 -12.04 22.25
CA THR A 69 -5.76 -11.77 20.98
C THR A 69 -6.85 -12.81 20.74
N THR A 70 -8.01 -12.37 20.30
CA THR A 70 -9.09 -13.28 19.90
C THR A 70 -8.71 -14.00 18.59
N THR A 71 -9.08 -15.27 18.50
CA THR A 71 -8.90 -16.11 17.30
C THR A 71 -10.00 -15.89 16.27
N ARG A 72 -11.16 -15.34 16.69
CA ARG A 72 -12.28 -15.03 15.79
C ARG A 72 -12.13 -13.63 15.20
N THR A 73 -12.18 -13.55 13.88
CA THR A 73 -12.23 -12.31 13.09
C THR A 73 -13.65 -12.10 12.60
N THR A 74 -14.58 -11.86 13.51
CA THR A 74 -15.94 -11.41 13.18
C THR A 74 -16.10 -9.96 13.58
N PRO A 75 -17.02 -9.21 12.94
CA PRO A 75 -17.20 -7.80 13.25
C PRO A 75 -17.48 -7.57 14.75
N ASP A 76 -18.25 -8.47 15.35
CA ASP A 76 -18.66 -8.39 16.76
C ASP A 76 -17.69 -9.09 17.73
N ALA A 77 -16.50 -9.49 17.27
CA ALA A 77 -15.47 -10.00 18.16
C ALA A 77 -14.66 -8.86 18.79
N TYR A 78 -14.30 -9.03 20.06
CA TYR A 78 -13.26 -8.24 20.71
C TYR A 78 -11.91 -8.48 20.02
N ASP A 79 -10.99 -7.53 20.06
CA ASP A 79 -9.65 -7.69 19.49
C ASP A 79 -8.69 -8.36 20.49
N LEU A 80 -8.82 -7.98 21.77
CA LEU A 80 -8.15 -8.64 22.88
C LEU A 80 -9.14 -8.92 24.01
N ILE A 81 -8.90 -10.00 24.75
CA ILE A 81 -9.67 -10.35 25.94
C ILE A 81 -8.75 -10.52 27.14
N GLY A 82 -9.18 -9.99 28.29
CA GLY A 82 -8.56 -10.21 29.58
C GLY A 82 -9.55 -10.89 30.52
N ARG A 83 -9.13 -11.95 31.22
CA ARG A 83 -9.91 -12.55 32.30
C ARG A 83 -9.20 -12.36 33.62
N ALA A 84 -9.78 -11.55 34.50
CA ALA A 84 -9.23 -11.30 35.83
C ALA A 84 -9.94 -12.19 36.85
N PRO A 85 -9.20 -12.85 37.76
CA PRO A 85 -9.83 -13.56 38.86
C PRO A 85 -10.45 -12.53 39.83
N SER A 86 -11.75 -12.65 40.11
CA SER A 86 -12.43 -11.88 41.16
C SER A 86 -13.12 -12.81 42.15
N GLY A 87 -13.39 -12.30 43.35
CA GLY A 87 -14.10 -13.05 44.41
C GLY A 87 -15.55 -13.40 44.07
N ALA A 88 -16.15 -12.73 43.08
CA ALA A 88 -17.54 -12.96 42.63
C ALA A 88 -17.64 -13.70 41.28
N GLY A 89 -16.52 -14.27 40.79
CA GLY A 89 -16.40 -14.91 39.48
C GLY A 89 -15.34 -14.21 38.60
N PRO A 90 -14.91 -14.82 37.49
CA PRO A 90 -13.94 -14.17 36.60
C PRO A 90 -14.55 -12.91 35.96
N GLU A 91 -13.89 -11.75 36.13
CA GLU A 91 -14.26 -10.52 35.43
C GLU A 91 -13.74 -10.57 34.00
N PHE A 92 -14.61 -10.27 33.04
CA PHE A 92 -14.28 -10.26 31.62
C PHE A 92 -14.03 -8.84 31.12
N LEU A 93 -12.86 -8.61 30.53
CA LEU A 93 -12.53 -7.36 29.86
C LEU A 93 -12.40 -7.62 28.36
N GLY A 94 -13.37 -7.14 27.59
CA GLY A 94 -13.28 -7.07 26.13
C GLY A 94 -12.59 -5.78 25.72
N ILE A 95 -11.61 -5.85 24.83
CA ILE A 95 -10.94 -4.67 24.26
C ILE A 95 -11.26 -4.62 22.77
N LYS A 96 -11.77 -3.47 22.32
CA LYS A 96 -11.99 -3.16 20.91
C LYS A 96 -11.15 -1.94 20.53
N LEU A 97 -10.40 -2.10 19.46
CA LEU A 97 -9.55 -1.12 18.80
C LEU A 97 -10.30 -0.64 17.56
N VAL A 98 -10.40 0.67 17.42
CA VAL A 98 -10.94 1.31 16.22
C VAL A 98 -9.89 2.29 15.74
N ILE A 99 -9.62 2.27 14.44
CA ILE A 99 -8.81 3.29 13.77
C ILE A 99 -9.65 3.82 12.60
N ASP A 100 -9.86 2.99 11.57
CA ASP A 100 -10.66 3.38 10.40
C ASP A 100 -12.00 2.63 10.30
N GLY A 101 -12.15 1.49 10.99
CA GLY A 101 -13.35 0.66 10.93
C GLY A 101 -14.59 1.33 11.51
N ASP A 102 -15.76 0.95 11.00
CA ASP A 102 -17.04 1.48 11.50
C ASP A 102 -17.44 0.84 12.84
N LEU A 103 -17.92 1.69 13.76
CA LEU A 103 -18.42 1.30 15.08
C LEU A 103 -19.84 1.89 15.27
N GLY A 104 -20.80 1.30 14.56
CA GLY A 104 -22.21 1.62 14.71
C GLY A 104 -22.80 1.22 16.06
N GLU A 105 -23.95 1.79 16.39
CA GLU A 105 -24.71 1.57 17.63
C GLU A 105 -25.08 0.09 17.83
N GLU A 106 -25.61 -0.56 16.80
CA GLU A 106 -25.99 -1.98 16.83
C GLU A 106 -24.79 -2.89 17.19
N ARG A 107 -23.63 -2.64 16.59
CA ARG A 107 -22.39 -3.39 16.84
C ARG A 107 -21.91 -3.21 18.28
N LEU A 108 -22.06 -2.00 18.82
CA LEU A 108 -21.71 -1.72 20.20
C LEU A 108 -22.65 -2.45 21.18
N HIS A 109 -23.95 -2.48 20.88
CA HIS A 109 -24.92 -3.27 21.65
C HIS A 109 -24.59 -4.77 21.62
N THR A 110 -24.21 -5.32 20.47
CA THR A 110 -23.78 -6.72 20.36
C THR A 110 -22.53 -7.01 21.21
N LEU A 111 -21.52 -6.13 21.17
CA LEU A 111 -20.32 -6.25 22.01
C LEU A 111 -20.67 -6.15 23.51
N LEU A 112 -21.57 -5.26 23.92
CA LEU A 112 -22.00 -5.14 25.32
C LEU A 112 -22.83 -6.34 25.78
N GLY A 113 -23.65 -6.89 24.90
CA GLY A 113 -24.42 -8.12 25.13
C GLY A 113 -23.54 -9.37 25.25
N GLY A 114 -22.37 -9.37 24.60
CA GLY A 114 -21.37 -10.43 24.69
C GLY A 114 -20.48 -10.40 25.93
N LEU A 115 -20.66 -9.44 26.85
CA LEU A 115 -19.92 -9.40 28.12
C LEU A 115 -20.54 -10.39 29.13
N ASP A 116 -19.72 -11.08 29.90
CA ASP A 116 -20.20 -11.90 31.02
C ASP A 116 -20.98 -11.03 32.03
N HIS A 117 -22.02 -11.59 32.66
CA HIS A 117 -22.93 -10.88 33.57
C HIS A 117 -22.30 -10.45 34.91
N ALA A 118 -21.00 -10.72 35.10
CA ALA A 118 -20.29 -10.29 36.29
C ALA A 118 -20.25 -8.75 36.36
N PRO A 119 -20.53 -8.14 37.54
CA PRO A 119 -20.61 -6.67 37.69
C PRO A 119 -19.32 -5.93 37.29
N GLY A 120 -18.15 -6.59 37.34
CA GLY A 120 -16.87 -6.01 36.95
C GLY A 120 -16.48 -6.22 35.48
N SER A 121 -17.31 -6.93 34.70
CA SER A 121 -17.08 -7.13 33.27
C SER A 121 -17.34 -5.85 32.49
N ARG A 122 -16.42 -5.51 31.58
CA ARG A 122 -16.41 -4.21 30.91
C ARG A 122 -15.89 -4.30 29.49
N LEU A 123 -16.32 -3.36 28.64
CA LEU A 123 -15.83 -3.16 27.28
C LEU A 123 -14.92 -1.93 27.27
N LEU A 124 -13.66 -2.09 26.88
CA LEU A 124 -12.72 -0.99 26.64
C LEU A 124 -12.64 -0.70 25.15
N LEU A 125 -13.10 0.48 24.76
CA LEU A 125 -12.95 1.03 23.43
C LEU A 125 -11.72 1.95 23.37
N ILE A 126 -10.83 1.69 22.43
CA ILE A 126 -9.69 2.55 22.10
C ILE A 126 -9.92 3.10 20.70
N VAL A 127 -10.08 4.42 20.58
CA VAL A 127 -10.53 5.09 19.35
C VAL A 127 -9.66 6.30 19.01
N PRO A 128 -9.60 6.76 17.75
CA PRO A 128 -8.94 8.03 17.43
C PRO A 128 -9.74 9.22 17.98
N ARG A 129 -9.06 10.35 18.16
CA ARG A 129 -9.67 11.58 18.69
C ARG A 129 -10.80 12.09 17.80
N SER A 130 -10.67 11.93 16.49
CA SER A 130 -11.67 12.28 15.46
C SER A 130 -13.01 11.59 15.72
N ARG A 131 -13.01 10.30 16.09
CA ARG A 131 -14.21 9.47 16.26
C ARG A 131 -14.82 9.50 17.66
N ARG A 132 -14.18 10.21 18.60
CA ARG A 132 -14.65 10.29 19.99
C ARG A 132 -16.07 10.84 20.14
N SER A 133 -16.49 11.76 19.28
CA SER A 133 -17.84 12.35 19.32
C SER A 133 -18.91 11.38 18.82
N GLN A 134 -18.59 10.53 17.82
CA GLN A 134 -19.49 9.52 17.27
C GLN A 134 -19.81 8.43 18.30
N VAL A 135 -18.79 7.88 18.95
CA VAL A 135 -18.97 6.82 19.97
C VAL A 135 -19.71 7.33 21.21
N ARG A 136 -19.53 8.61 21.57
CA ARG A 136 -20.25 9.23 22.69
C ARG A 136 -21.76 9.39 22.47
N LYS A 137 -22.22 9.32 21.22
CA LYS A 137 -23.66 9.40 20.93
C LYS A 137 -24.38 8.10 21.26
N VAL A 138 -23.66 6.99 21.42
CA VAL A 138 -24.27 5.70 21.76
C VAL A 138 -24.53 5.66 23.27
N GLU A 139 -25.78 5.40 23.65
CA GLU A 139 -26.16 5.24 25.04
C GLU A 139 -25.62 3.91 25.60
N ASP A 140 -24.91 3.98 26.75
CA ASP A 140 -24.57 2.80 27.54
C ASP A 140 -25.35 2.81 28.85
N PRO A 141 -26.58 2.26 28.86
CA PRO A 141 -27.40 2.19 30.06
C PRO A 141 -26.79 1.31 31.15
N THR A 142 -25.77 0.48 30.82
CA THR A 142 -25.13 -0.42 31.78
C THR A 142 -23.93 0.20 32.48
N GLY A 143 -23.37 1.29 31.95
CA GLY A 143 -22.15 1.92 32.47
C GLY A 143 -20.90 1.04 32.42
N ARG A 144 -20.92 -0.04 31.61
CA ARG A 144 -19.84 -1.03 31.48
C ARG A 144 -18.87 -0.69 30.34
N MET A 145 -19.13 0.36 29.58
CA MET A 145 -18.26 0.86 28.52
C MET A 145 -17.25 1.89 29.04
N LEU A 146 -15.97 1.62 28.80
CA LEU A 146 -14.88 2.57 28.97
C LEU A 146 -14.37 2.98 27.59
N MET A 147 -14.30 4.28 27.34
CA MET A 147 -13.74 4.82 26.09
C MET A 147 -12.51 5.68 26.39
N VAL A 148 -11.43 5.41 25.67
CA VAL A 148 -10.19 6.20 25.72
C VAL A 148 -9.74 6.47 24.29
N THR A 149 -9.10 7.62 24.07
CA THR A 149 -8.42 7.84 22.78
C THR A 149 -7.00 7.28 22.79
N TRP A 150 -6.45 6.96 21.63
CA TRP A 150 -5.06 6.53 21.49
C TRP A 150 -4.08 7.53 22.13
N ALA A 151 -4.27 8.83 21.93
CA ALA A 151 -3.51 9.90 22.58
C ALA A 151 -3.68 9.91 24.12
N GLN A 152 -4.90 9.63 24.62
CA GLN A 152 -5.14 9.53 26.06
C GLN A 152 -4.46 8.29 26.67
N LEU A 153 -4.40 7.20 25.93
CA LEU A 153 -3.68 5.99 26.32
C LEU A 153 -2.18 6.29 26.52
N ALA A 154 -1.52 6.88 25.53
CA ALA A 154 -0.11 7.28 25.66
C ALA A 154 0.10 8.25 26.82
N LYS A 155 -0.71 9.31 26.90
CA LYS A 155 -0.59 10.31 27.98
C LYS A 155 -0.64 9.67 29.38
N ARG A 156 -1.53 8.68 29.58
CA ARG A 156 -1.66 7.98 30.87
C ARG A 156 -0.48 7.04 31.13
N LEU A 157 0.02 6.36 30.11
CA LEU A 157 0.99 5.29 30.26
C LEU A 157 2.44 5.76 30.22
N VAL A 158 2.79 6.75 29.41
CA VAL A 158 4.15 7.34 29.37
C VAL A 158 4.59 7.83 30.75
N GLN A 159 3.67 8.46 31.50
CA GLN A 159 3.94 8.95 32.86
C GLN A 159 4.10 7.82 33.90
N ARG A 160 3.45 6.67 33.67
CA ARG A 160 3.36 5.56 34.64
C ARG A 160 4.26 4.38 34.28
N ASP A 161 4.77 4.37 33.06
CA ASP A 161 5.68 3.39 32.50
C ASP A 161 6.77 4.04 31.63
N PRO A 162 7.70 4.81 32.22
CA PRO A 162 8.72 5.53 31.46
C PRO A 162 9.63 4.64 30.60
N GLU A 163 9.85 3.38 31.03
CA GLU A 163 10.67 2.40 30.29
C GLU A 163 10.05 1.94 28.98
N SER A 164 8.71 2.02 28.85
CA SER A 164 7.99 1.70 27.62
C SER A 164 7.44 2.96 26.95
N ALA A 165 7.90 4.16 27.36
CA ALA A 165 7.33 5.43 26.91
C ALA A 165 7.35 5.56 25.38
N GLU A 166 8.46 5.17 24.74
CA GLU A 166 8.61 5.18 23.28
C GLU A 166 7.61 4.21 22.61
N LEU A 167 7.38 3.04 23.19
CA LEU A 167 6.40 2.07 22.67
C LEU A 167 4.98 2.61 22.77
N TRP A 168 4.62 3.20 23.91
CA TRP A 168 3.30 3.80 24.12
C TRP A 168 3.07 5.01 23.21
N THR A 169 4.11 5.81 22.97
CA THR A 169 4.07 6.97 22.07
C THR A 169 3.88 6.52 20.63
N ALA A 170 4.73 5.60 20.15
CA ALA A 170 4.64 5.07 18.78
C ALA A 170 3.29 4.36 18.51
N LEU A 171 2.77 3.61 19.49
CA LEU A 171 1.46 2.96 19.38
C LEU A 171 0.32 3.98 19.30
N ALA A 172 0.40 5.07 20.05
CA ALA A 172 -0.62 6.12 20.01
C ALA A 172 -0.54 6.98 18.74
N GLU A 173 0.67 7.29 18.26
CA GLU A 173 0.86 7.95 16.97
C GLU A 173 0.28 7.10 15.84
N PHE A 174 0.55 5.79 15.85
CA PHE A 174 -0.03 4.86 14.89
C PHE A 174 -1.57 4.85 14.97
N GLY A 175 -2.15 4.77 16.17
CA GLY A 175 -3.60 4.69 16.34
C GLY A 175 -4.37 6.01 16.13
N GLU A 176 -3.71 7.18 16.25
CA GLU A 176 -4.31 8.49 15.94
C GLU A 176 -4.19 8.86 14.46
N ASN A 177 -3.26 8.25 13.71
CA ASN A 177 -3.10 8.49 12.29
C ASN A 177 -4.11 7.68 11.47
N GLU A 178 -5.15 8.34 10.96
CA GLU A 178 -6.06 7.78 9.94
C GLU A 178 -5.35 7.61 8.57
N ALA A 179 -4.17 8.23 8.40
CA ALA A 179 -3.44 8.30 7.13
C ALA A 179 -2.28 7.29 7.03
N VAL A 180 -2.55 6.01 7.25
CA VAL A 180 -1.60 4.94 6.91
C VAL A 180 -2.11 4.12 5.72
N GLU A 181 -2.78 4.75 4.75
CA GLU A 181 -2.91 4.12 3.43
C GLU A 181 -1.49 3.71 2.97
N ASP A 182 -1.27 2.39 3.00
CA ASP A 182 -0.05 1.67 2.66
C ASP A 182 1.20 1.82 3.55
N ALA A 183 1.15 1.31 4.78
CA ALA A 183 2.33 0.70 5.40
C ALA A 183 2.73 -0.60 4.66
N GLN A 184 3.18 -0.47 3.40
CA GLN A 184 3.94 -1.53 2.75
C GLN A 184 5.27 -1.70 3.50
N GLN A 185 5.80 -2.93 3.53
CA GLN A 185 7.19 -3.13 3.98
C GLN A 185 8.10 -2.22 3.14
N PRO A 186 9.17 -1.64 3.71
CA PRO A 186 10.12 -0.86 2.90
C PRO A 186 10.58 -1.73 1.73
N ILE A 187 10.23 -1.31 0.51
CA ILE A 187 10.52 -2.06 -0.71
C ILE A 187 12.04 -2.10 -0.87
N ALA A 188 12.61 -3.30 -0.77
CA ALA A 188 14.04 -3.49 -0.96
C ALA A 188 14.35 -3.47 -2.47
N PRO A 189 15.26 -2.60 -2.96
CA PRO A 189 15.60 -2.51 -4.39
C PRO A 189 16.10 -3.82 -5.01
N LYS A 190 16.49 -4.80 -4.19
CA LYS A 190 16.84 -6.15 -4.62
C LYS A 190 15.71 -6.86 -5.36
N VAL A 191 14.44 -6.45 -5.18
CA VAL A 191 13.31 -7.00 -5.95
C VAL A 191 13.52 -6.87 -7.47
N LEU A 192 14.25 -5.84 -7.92
CA LEU A 192 14.56 -5.62 -9.34
C LEU A 192 15.57 -6.61 -9.92
N LEU A 193 16.20 -7.44 -9.08
CA LEU A 193 17.12 -8.51 -9.47
C LEU A 193 16.42 -9.88 -9.54
N ASP A 194 15.17 -9.98 -9.10
CA ASP A 194 14.41 -11.23 -9.13
C ASP A 194 13.94 -11.50 -10.57
N GLU A 195 14.37 -12.64 -11.13
CA GLU A 195 14.08 -13.01 -12.52
C GLU A 195 12.59 -13.36 -12.70
N GLU A 196 11.95 -13.94 -11.70
CA GLU A 196 10.51 -14.23 -11.74
C GLU A 196 9.72 -12.92 -11.83
N VAL A 197 10.04 -11.96 -10.96
CA VAL A 197 9.41 -10.62 -10.96
C VAL A 197 9.70 -9.86 -12.25
N THR A 198 10.92 -10.02 -12.80
CA THR A 198 11.30 -9.40 -14.07
C THR A 198 10.46 -9.93 -15.22
N ASN A 199 10.30 -11.25 -15.32
CA ASN A 199 9.48 -11.88 -16.35
C ASN A 199 8.02 -11.48 -16.19
N GLU A 200 7.49 -11.57 -14.98
CA GLU A 200 6.09 -11.24 -14.68
C GLU A 200 5.75 -9.78 -15.02
N LEU A 201 6.57 -8.81 -14.58
CA LEU A 201 6.36 -7.40 -14.92
C LEU A 201 6.49 -7.17 -16.44
N ARG A 202 7.46 -7.80 -17.11
CA ARG A 202 7.60 -7.70 -18.56
C ARG A 202 6.34 -8.19 -19.27
N ASP A 203 5.78 -9.31 -18.83
CA ASP A 203 4.65 -9.94 -19.48
C ASP A 203 3.35 -9.13 -19.23
N HIS A 204 3.19 -8.49 -18.07
CA HIS A 204 2.17 -7.47 -17.86
C HIS A 204 2.35 -6.23 -18.73
N LEU A 205 3.57 -5.73 -18.92
CA LEU A 205 3.83 -4.61 -19.84
C LEU A 205 3.54 -5.00 -21.30
N ARG A 206 3.74 -6.25 -21.69
CA ARG A 206 3.33 -6.77 -23.01
C ARG A 206 1.82 -6.81 -23.16
N SER A 207 1.08 -7.25 -22.15
CA SER A 207 -0.37 -7.17 -22.13
C SER A 207 -0.84 -5.72 -22.27
N MET A 208 -0.17 -4.77 -21.62
CA MET A 208 -0.45 -3.33 -21.78
C MET A 208 -0.20 -2.85 -23.22
N LEU A 209 0.89 -3.29 -23.88
CA LEU A 209 1.12 -2.98 -25.30
C LEU A 209 0.00 -3.52 -26.19
N LEU A 210 -0.42 -4.76 -25.94
CA LEU A 210 -1.51 -5.39 -26.69
C LEU A 210 -2.79 -4.57 -26.56
N ILE A 211 -3.23 -4.34 -25.32
CA ILE A 211 -4.45 -3.58 -25.00
C ILE A 211 -4.39 -2.19 -25.62
N SER A 212 -3.28 -1.49 -25.45
CA SER A 212 -3.09 -0.13 -25.95
C SER A 212 -3.08 -0.06 -27.48
N ARG A 213 -2.44 -1.03 -28.17
CA ARG A 213 -2.44 -1.09 -29.64
C ARG A 213 -3.80 -1.46 -30.20
N THR A 214 -4.53 -2.35 -29.54
CA THR A 214 -5.85 -2.80 -29.98
C THR A 214 -6.92 -1.74 -29.75
N LEU A 215 -6.96 -1.11 -28.58
CA LEU A 215 -8.00 -0.14 -28.21
C LEU A 215 -7.66 1.30 -28.61
N ILE A 216 -6.41 1.73 -28.41
CA ILE A 216 -6.00 3.15 -28.53
C ILE A 216 -5.16 3.39 -29.80
N HIS A 217 -4.70 2.33 -30.47
CA HIS A 217 -3.83 2.39 -31.65
C HIS A 217 -2.54 3.19 -31.41
N ARG A 218 -2.05 3.16 -30.18
CA ARG A 218 -0.83 3.84 -29.77
C ARG A 218 -0.10 2.99 -28.74
N SER A 219 1.22 3.08 -28.68
CA SER A 219 1.97 2.54 -27.55
C SER A 219 1.86 3.48 -26.32
N PRO A 220 1.87 2.93 -25.09
CA PRO A 220 1.90 3.74 -23.87
C PRO A 220 3.19 4.54 -23.73
N ARG A 221 3.14 5.64 -23.00
CA ARG A 221 4.34 6.42 -22.61
C ARG A 221 4.12 7.10 -21.27
N PHE A 222 5.21 7.50 -20.62
CA PHE A 222 5.09 8.35 -19.45
C PHE A 222 4.56 9.74 -19.83
N SER A 223 3.61 10.24 -19.04
CA SER A 223 3.02 11.55 -19.25
C SER A 223 4.09 12.64 -19.12
N SER A 224 4.02 13.64 -19.99
CA SER A 224 4.80 14.88 -19.88
C SER A 224 3.95 16.06 -19.43
N SER A 225 2.69 15.81 -19.05
CA SER A 225 1.79 16.87 -18.56
C SER A 225 2.13 17.22 -17.12
N ARG A 226 2.26 18.52 -16.85
CA ARG A 226 2.44 19.06 -15.48
C ARG A 226 1.24 18.81 -14.56
N SER A 227 0.08 18.44 -15.12
CA SER A 227 -1.10 18.09 -14.33
C SER A 227 -0.96 16.77 -13.58
N HIS A 228 0.01 15.92 -13.93
CA HIS A 228 0.27 14.65 -13.27
C HIS A 228 1.55 14.79 -12.45
N PRO A 229 1.46 14.89 -11.11
CA PRO A 229 2.59 15.16 -10.23
C PRO A 229 3.50 13.94 -10.00
N ARG A 230 3.20 12.79 -10.62
CA ARG A 230 3.90 11.50 -10.45
C ARG A 230 4.08 10.83 -11.80
N ALA A 231 4.91 9.77 -11.84
CA ALA A 231 5.00 8.89 -13.00
C ALA A 231 3.62 8.33 -13.38
N TRP A 232 3.20 8.59 -14.62
CA TRP A 232 1.92 8.12 -15.15
C TRP A 232 2.14 7.47 -16.51
N LEU A 233 2.03 6.14 -16.58
CA LEU A 233 2.21 5.38 -17.81
C LEU A 233 0.86 5.14 -18.47
N HIS A 234 0.60 5.82 -19.59
CA HIS A 234 -0.72 5.80 -20.20
C HIS A 234 -0.67 5.85 -21.73
N ALA A 235 -1.80 5.48 -22.34
CA ALA A 235 -2.08 5.68 -23.75
C ALA A 235 -3.48 6.26 -23.94
N GLY A 236 -3.59 7.33 -24.72
CA GLY A 236 -4.86 8.03 -24.91
C GLY A 236 -5.30 8.74 -23.62
N GLY A 237 -6.62 8.89 -23.45
CA GLY A 237 -7.23 9.53 -22.27
C GLY A 237 -7.02 11.05 -22.26
N SER A 238 -7.91 11.80 -22.91
CA SER A 238 -7.93 13.26 -22.86
C SER A 238 -9.32 13.76 -22.56
N ASN A 239 -9.47 14.56 -21.49
CA ASN A 239 -10.74 15.12 -21.05
C ASN A 239 -11.83 14.04 -20.87
N GLU A 240 -12.65 13.83 -21.90
CA GLU A 240 -13.86 13.01 -21.89
C GLU A 240 -13.61 11.58 -22.39
N ASP A 241 -12.53 11.34 -23.14
CA ASP A 241 -12.20 10.02 -23.65
C ASP A 241 -11.64 9.09 -22.57
N LEU A 242 -12.01 7.81 -22.66
CA LEU A 242 -11.27 6.72 -22.06
C LEU A 242 -9.90 6.54 -22.73
N GLY A 243 -8.90 6.29 -21.90
CA GLY A 243 -7.56 5.82 -22.23
C GLY A 243 -7.23 4.53 -21.48
N VAL A 244 -6.00 4.06 -21.65
CA VAL A 244 -5.48 2.90 -20.94
C VAL A 244 -4.33 3.36 -20.04
N GLU A 245 -4.30 2.88 -18.81
CA GLU A 245 -3.27 3.17 -17.83
C GLU A 245 -2.69 1.87 -17.24
N PHE A 246 -1.39 1.92 -16.93
CA PHE A 246 -0.73 0.92 -16.07
C PHE A 246 -0.45 1.55 -14.71
N ASP A 247 -1.10 1.06 -13.65
CA ASP A 247 -0.95 1.61 -12.29
C ASP A 247 -1.01 0.51 -11.22
N ALA A 248 -1.38 0.88 -9.99
CA ALA A 248 -1.45 0.00 -8.84
C ALA A 248 -2.28 -1.25 -9.15
N VAL A 249 -1.78 -2.38 -8.64
CA VAL A 249 -2.46 -3.67 -8.77
C VAL A 249 -3.66 -3.71 -7.83
N GLU A 250 -4.87 -3.76 -8.39
CA GLU A 250 -6.10 -4.07 -7.65
C GLU A 250 -6.77 -5.31 -8.26
N ASP A 251 -7.19 -6.25 -7.40
CA ASP A 251 -7.76 -7.55 -7.80
C ASP A 251 -6.91 -8.33 -8.82
N GLY A 252 -5.59 -8.15 -8.78
CA GLY A 252 -4.64 -8.78 -9.70
C GLY A 252 -4.51 -8.09 -11.06
N SER A 253 -5.27 -7.02 -11.32
CA SER A 253 -5.16 -6.22 -12.54
C SER A 253 -4.27 -5.00 -12.31
N ALA A 254 -3.29 -4.81 -13.18
CA ALA A 254 -2.44 -3.61 -13.22
C ALA A 254 -2.84 -2.63 -14.34
N ILE A 255 -3.81 -3.02 -15.17
CA ILE A 255 -4.13 -2.33 -16.43
C ILE A 255 -5.60 -1.95 -16.44
N TRP A 256 -5.83 -0.65 -16.60
CA TRP A 256 -7.13 -0.03 -16.37
C TRP A 256 -7.56 0.77 -17.59
N LEU A 257 -8.86 0.76 -17.90
CA LEU A 257 -9.45 1.83 -18.70
C LEU A 257 -9.77 3.01 -17.79
N VAL A 258 -9.25 4.18 -18.12
CA VAL A 258 -9.36 5.37 -17.29
C VAL A 258 -9.88 6.58 -18.08
N GLY A 259 -10.79 7.33 -17.48
CA GLY A 259 -11.33 8.59 -17.99
C GLY A 259 -11.25 9.68 -16.93
N SER A 260 -11.04 10.93 -17.36
CA SER A 260 -10.85 12.05 -16.42
C SER A 260 -12.09 12.91 -16.19
N ARG A 261 -13.04 12.94 -17.12
CA ARG A 261 -14.29 13.74 -17.05
C ARG A 261 -15.44 13.06 -17.81
N PRO A 262 -16.34 12.33 -17.14
CA PRO A 262 -16.32 12.01 -15.72
C PRO A 262 -15.15 11.09 -15.36
N GLN A 263 -14.74 11.12 -14.08
CA GLN A 263 -13.71 10.20 -13.59
C GLN A 263 -14.26 8.77 -13.62
N ARG A 264 -13.58 7.88 -14.34
CA ARG A 264 -13.97 6.49 -14.53
C ARG A 264 -12.75 5.59 -14.51
N THR A 265 -12.87 4.44 -13.86
CA THR A 265 -11.84 3.40 -13.82
C THR A 265 -12.53 2.06 -14.01
N LEU A 266 -12.20 1.35 -15.08
CA LEU A 266 -12.81 0.05 -15.41
C LEU A 266 -11.71 -1.01 -15.52
N PRO A 267 -11.79 -2.11 -14.75
CA PRO A 267 -10.87 -3.24 -14.91
C PRO A 267 -11.15 -3.97 -16.22
N LEU A 268 -10.10 -4.33 -16.95
CA LEU A 268 -10.23 -5.17 -18.16
C LEU A 268 -10.24 -6.68 -17.84
N GLY A 269 -9.79 -7.05 -16.64
CA GLY A 269 -9.61 -8.46 -16.27
C GLY A 269 -8.58 -9.18 -17.13
N ILE A 270 -7.52 -8.49 -17.56
CA ILE A 270 -6.43 -9.04 -18.36
C ILE A 270 -5.11 -8.87 -17.58
N GLY A 271 -4.43 -9.99 -17.34
CA GLY A 271 -3.14 -10.08 -16.64
C GLY A 271 -1.98 -10.37 -17.58
N ALA A 272 -0.98 -11.11 -17.10
CA ALA A 272 0.14 -11.58 -17.91
C ALA A 272 -0.30 -12.79 -18.75
N LEU A 273 -0.15 -12.69 -20.07
CA LEU A 273 -0.62 -13.70 -21.02
C LEU A 273 0.55 -14.63 -21.40
N ASP A 274 0.41 -15.93 -21.11
CA ASP A 274 1.49 -16.92 -21.28
C ASP A 274 1.32 -17.81 -22.52
N GLY A 275 0.16 -17.78 -23.18
CA GLY A 275 -0.13 -18.64 -24.34
C GLY A 275 -0.97 -17.99 -25.45
N ASP A 276 -0.95 -18.58 -26.64
CA ASP A 276 -1.67 -18.10 -27.82
C ASP A 276 -3.19 -18.07 -27.58
N GLU A 277 -3.75 -19.06 -26.88
CA GLU A 277 -5.18 -19.11 -26.55
C GLU A 277 -5.61 -17.92 -25.68
N GLU A 278 -4.81 -17.55 -24.68
CA GLU A 278 -5.08 -16.39 -23.82
C GLU A 278 -4.94 -15.08 -24.61
N HIS A 279 -3.97 -15.01 -25.52
CA HIS A 279 -3.80 -13.85 -26.42
C HIS A 279 -4.98 -13.70 -27.38
N GLU A 280 -5.49 -14.80 -27.95
CA GLU A 280 -6.67 -14.80 -28.82
C GLU A 280 -7.92 -14.38 -28.03
N ALA A 281 -8.13 -14.92 -26.83
CA ALA A 281 -9.24 -14.56 -25.96
C ALA A 281 -9.19 -13.08 -25.53
N ALA A 282 -8.01 -12.59 -25.15
CA ALA A 282 -7.81 -11.19 -24.80
C ALA A 282 -8.09 -10.28 -26.01
N ASN A 283 -7.59 -10.63 -27.19
CA ASN A 283 -7.88 -9.89 -28.42
C ASN A 283 -9.37 -9.89 -28.76
N ALA A 284 -10.07 -11.01 -28.63
CA ALA A 284 -11.51 -11.08 -28.87
C ALA A 284 -12.27 -10.11 -27.94
N ARG A 285 -11.99 -10.13 -26.63
CA ARG A 285 -12.58 -9.19 -25.66
C ARG A 285 -12.29 -7.73 -26.01
N LEU A 286 -11.05 -7.42 -26.37
CA LEU A 286 -10.66 -6.05 -26.74
C LEU A 286 -11.35 -5.59 -28.03
N GLN A 287 -11.52 -6.49 -29.00
CA GLN A 287 -12.25 -6.21 -30.25
C GLN A 287 -13.75 -6.01 -30.00
N GLU A 288 -14.36 -6.74 -29.07
CA GLU A 288 -15.75 -6.53 -28.67
C GLU A 288 -15.96 -5.11 -28.10
N ILE A 289 -15.06 -4.65 -27.22
CA ILE A 289 -15.07 -3.26 -26.73
C ILE A 289 -14.89 -2.28 -27.89
N ALA A 290 -13.90 -2.53 -28.76
CA ALA A 290 -13.60 -1.64 -29.88
C ALA A 290 -14.70 -1.59 -30.96
N ALA A 291 -15.54 -2.62 -31.06
CA ALA A 291 -16.63 -2.70 -32.02
C ALA A 291 -17.82 -1.80 -31.67
N ALA A 292 -17.96 -1.41 -30.40
CA ALA A 292 -19.01 -0.48 -29.98
C ALA A 292 -18.71 0.94 -30.54
N PRO A 293 -19.69 1.58 -31.23
CA PRO A 293 -19.52 2.95 -31.72
C PRO A 293 -19.23 3.92 -30.57
N ASP A 294 -18.23 4.77 -30.73
CA ASP A 294 -17.86 5.81 -29.76
C ASP A 294 -17.64 5.29 -28.32
N TRP A 295 -17.26 4.02 -28.16
CA TRP A 295 -17.08 3.36 -26.84
C TRP A 295 -16.19 4.15 -25.88
N ARG A 296 -15.22 4.92 -26.40
CA ARG A 296 -14.32 5.77 -25.61
C ARG A 296 -15.05 6.93 -24.90
N HIS A 297 -16.19 7.35 -25.40
CA HIS A 297 -17.01 8.43 -24.85
C HIS A 297 -18.31 7.93 -24.21
N ASP A 298 -18.63 6.65 -24.37
CA ASP A 298 -19.87 6.06 -23.85
C ASP A 298 -19.87 6.07 -22.31
N PRO A 299 -20.70 6.90 -21.65
CA PRO A 299 -20.74 7.01 -20.20
C PRO A 299 -21.26 5.73 -19.53
N ASP A 300 -22.04 4.93 -20.26
CA ASP A 300 -22.67 3.71 -19.78
C ASP A 300 -21.85 2.47 -20.11
N LEU A 301 -20.67 2.61 -20.73
CA LEU A 301 -19.77 1.49 -20.98
C LEU A 301 -19.45 0.76 -19.68
N THR A 302 -19.85 -0.51 -19.63
CA THR A 302 -19.47 -1.47 -18.62
C THR A 302 -18.59 -2.55 -19.25
N VAL A 303 -17.49 -2.88 -18.59
CA VAL A 303 -16.64 -4.01 -18.97
C VAL A 303 -16.84 -5.10 -17.93
N ASP A 304 -17.19 -6.31 -18.36
CA ASP A 304 -17.17 -7.47 -17.48
C ASP A 304 -15.72 -7.99 -17.39
N PRO A 305 -15.04 -7.89 -16.22
CA PRO A 305 -13.68 -8.39 -16.08
C PRO A 305 -13.63 -9.93 -15.99
N SER A 306 -14.78 -10.62 -15.93
CA SER A 306 -14.86 -12.07 -15.81
C SER A 306 -15.09 -12.77 -17.16
N PRO A 307 -14.43 -13.92 -17.42
CA PRO A 307 -13.32 -14.48 -16.65
C PRO A 307 -12.06 -13.59 -16.73
N PHE A 308 -11.23 -13.63 -15.69
CA PHE A 308 -9.91 -13.01 -15.73
C PHE A 308 -9.02 -13.80 -16.70
N LEU A 309 -8.38 -13.12 -17.66
CA LEU A 309 -7.56 -13.71 -18.70
C LEU A 309 -6.06 -13.57 -18.35
N GLY A 310 -5.33 -14.68 -18.37
CA GLY A 310 -3.93 -14.73 -17.99
C GLY A 310 -3.69 -14.75 -16.48
N THR A 311 -2.43 -14.60 -16.10
CA THR A 311 -1.98 -14.64 -14.69
C THR A 311 -2.14 -13.28 -14.02
N PRO A 312 -2.79 -13.19 -12.85
CA PRO A 312 -2.92 -11.93 -12.10
C PRO A 312 -1.58 -11.47 -11.55
N ALA A 313 -1.39 -10.16 -11.47
CA ALA A 313 -0.16 -9.56 -10.96
C ALA A 313 0.05 -9.91 -9.48
N SER A 314 1.23 -10.40 -9.17
CA SER A 314 1.68 -10.72 -7.84
C SER A 314 2.04 -9.45 -7.07
N ARG A 315 2.02 -9.56 -5.74
CA ARG A 315 2.45 -8.46 -4.88
C ARG A 315 3.90 -8.02 -5.14
N LYS A 316 4.78 -8.95 -5.51
CA LYS A 316 6.18 -8.60 -5.79
C LYS A 316 6.30 -7.72 -7.04
N VAL A 317 5.40 -7.87 -8.01
CA VAL A 317 5.32 -6.98 -9.18
C VAL A 317 4.86 -5.60 -8.78
N GLU A 318 3.89 -5.47 -7.86
CA GLU A 318 3.50 -4.16 -7.33
C GLU A 318 4.67 -3.45 -6.61
N ASP A 319 5.43 -4.19 -5.78
CA ASP A 319 6.62 -3.65 -5.12
C ASP A 319 7.66 -3.16 -6.17
N ALA A 320 7.90 -3.95 -7.22
CA ALA A 320 8.82 -3.57 -8.31
C ALA A 320 8.30 -2.37 -9.11
N ARG A 321 7.02 -2.35 -9.46
CA ARG A 321 6.34 -1.26 -10.18
C ARG A 321 6.44 0.04 -9.39
N SER A 322 6.04 0.03 -8.12
CA SER A 322 6.09 1.20 -7.24
C SER A 322 7.50 1.81 -7.18
N LEU A 323 8.53 0.97 -6.98
CA LEU A 323 9.92 1.41 -7.01
C LEU A 323 10.34 1.99 -8.37
N LEU A 324 9.96 1.36 -9.47
CA LEU A 324 10.29 1.83 -10.82
C LEU A 324 9.58 3.16 -11.16
N TRP A 325 8.36 3.36 -10.67
CA TRP A 325 7.63 4.62 -10.86
C TRP A 325 8.29 5.76 -10.10
N GLU A 326 8.89 5.52 -8.93
CA GLU A 326 9.72 6.53 -8.24
C GLU A 326 11.01 6.87 -9.01
N VAL A 327 11.60 5.90 -9.72
CA VAL A 327 12.79 6.12 -10.56
C VAL A 327 12.45 6.88 -11.84
N LEU A 328 11.28 6.61 -12.42
CA LEU A 328 10.82 7.18 -13.70
C LEU A 328 9.94 8.43 -13.48
N ASP A 329 9.81 8.90 -12.24
CA ASP A 329 8.99 10.05 -11.86
C ASP A 329 9.51 11.36 -12.50
N PRO A 330 8.72 12.00 -13.38
CA PRO A 330 9.06 13.28 -13.98
C PRO A 330 9.40 14.37 -12.96
N GLY A 331 8.67 14.45 -11.85
CA GLY A 331 8.86 15.49 -10.83
C GLY A 331 10.18 15.33 -10.09
N ARG A 332 10.57 14.08 -9.80
CA ARG A 332 11.87 13.76 -9.16
C ARG A 332 13.04 14.00 -10.10
N LEU A 333 12.91 13.60 -11.36
CA LEU A 333 13.92 13.85 -12.39
C LEU A 333 14.11 15.35 -12.65
N GLU A 334 13.02 16.12 -12.72
CA GLU A 334 13.08 17.58 -12.85
C GLU A 334 13.73 18.23 -11.62
N ALA A 335 13.39 17.81 -10.41
CA ALA A 335 14.01 18.30 -9.17
C ALA A 335 15.52 17.99 -9.09
N ALA A 336 15.97 16.90 -9.73
CA ALA A 336 17.38 16.55 -9.88
C ALA A 336 18.08 17.33 -11.03
N GLY A 337 17.40 18.25 -11.72
CA GLY A 337 17.95 19.03 -12.83
C GLY A 337 17.88 18.34 -14.19
N PHE A 338 17.09 17.27 -14.31
CA PHE A 338 16.86 16.51 -15.54
C PHE A 338 15.38 16.54 -15.96
N PRO A 339 14.83 17.71 -16.35
CA PRO A 339 13.46 17.78 -16.81
C PRO A 339 13.21 16.87 -18.02
N LEU A 340 11.99 16.34 -18.12
CA LEU A 340 11.53 15.61 -19.29
C LEU A 340 11.68 16.44 -20.56
N VAL A 341 11.99 15.79 -21.67
CA VAL A 341 11.91 16.43 -22.99
C VAL A 341 10.42 16.48 -23.41
N PRO A 342 9.80 17.66 -23.55
CA PRO A 342 8.39 17.75 -23.90
C PRO A 342 8.12 17.19 -25.29
N ARG A 343 7.01 16.47 -25.47
CA ARG A 343 6.52 15.93 -26.75
C ARG A 343 7.43 14.91 -27.45
N GLN A 344 8.64 14.66 -26.94
CA GLN A 344 9.58 13.65 -27.44
C GLN A 344 9.75 12.48 -26.46
N GLN A 345 8.78 12.22 -25.59
CA GLN A 345 8.84 11.02 -24.75
C GLN A 345 8.77 9.77 -25.64
N PRO A 346 9.69 8.81 -25.44
CA PRO A 346 9.66 7.55 -26.17
C PRO A 346 8.40 6.79 -25.79
N ASP A 347 7.78 6.15 -26.78
CA ASP A 347 6.74 5.18 -26.49
C ASP A 347 7.39 3.89 -25.97
N MET A 348 6.64 3.16 -25.15
CA MET A 348 6.99 1.83 -24.67
C MET A 348 7.08 0.86 -25.86
N THR A 349 8.09 0.02 -25.83
CA THR A 349 8.32 -1.05 -26.81
C THR A 349 8.30 -2.41 -26.10
N GLU A 350 8.22 -3.49 -26.89
CA GLU A 350 8.17 -4.86 -26.35
C GLU A 350 9.40 -5.23 -25.54
N ASP A 351 10.52 -4.55 -25.80
CA ASP A 351 11.79 -4.78 -25.17
C ASP A 351 12.20 -3.66 -24.20
N ARG A 352 11.48 -2.54 -24.10
CA ARG A 352 11.92 -1.40 -23.28
C ARG A 352 10.78 -0.52 -22.76
N LEU A 353 10.92 -0.12 -21.50
CA LEU A 353 10.19 1.00 -20.89
C LEU A 353 11.18 2.12 -20.58
N SER A 354 10.84 3.38 -20.91
CA SER A 354 11.79 4.48 -20.76
C SER A 354 11.16 5.86 -20.67
N VAL A 355 11.91 6.81 -20.10
CA VAL A 355 11.65 8.25 -20.11
C VAL A 355 12.86 8.96 -20.70
N ARG A 356 12.61 10.03 -21.46
CA ARG A 356 13.66 10.88 -22.03
C ARG A 356 13.78 12.19 -21.26
N VAL A 357 14.97 12.49 -20.78
CA VAL A 357 15.31 13.72 -20.06
C VAL A 357 16.42 14.48 -20.78
N HIS A 358 16.65 15.72 -20.38
CA HIS A 358 17.78 16.52 -20.84
C HIS A 358 18.40 17.27 -19.67
N ALA A 359 19.64 17.73 -19.83
CA ALA A 359 20.35 18.51 -18.80
C ALA A 359 20.54 19.96 -19.28
N PRO A 360 19.61 20.89 -18.98
CA PRO A 360 19.69 22.28 -19.45
C PRO A 360 20.98 23.00 -19.03
N SER A 361 21.49 22.65 -17.84
CA SER A 361 22.71 23.21 -17.27
C SER A 361 23.99 22.78 -17.99
N ILE A 362 23.92 21.78 -18.88
CA ILE A 362 25.07 21.25 -19.62
C ILE A 362 24.69 21.11 -21.10
N PRO A 363 24.73 22.21 -21.88
CA PRO A 363 24.21 22.26 -23.25
C PRO A 363 24.84 21.25 -24.23
N ARG A 364 26.09 20.83 -23.96
CA ARG A 364 26.81 19.84 -24.78
C ARG A 364 26.42 18.40 -24.49
N SER A 365 25.72 18.15 -23.38
CA SER A 365 25.48 16.79 -22.88
C SER A 365 24.28 16.09 -23.54
N GLY A 366 23.45 16.85 -24.26
CA GLY A 366 22.37 16.31 -25.08
C GLY A 366 21.19 15.76 -24.27
N THR A 367 20.52 14.77 -24.85
CA THR A 367 19.40 14.06 -24.24
C THR A 367 19.86 12.73 -23.64
N PHE A 368 19.15 12.30 -22.61
CA PHE A 368 19.40 11.06 -21.90
C PHE A 368 18.12 10.23 -21.84
N LEU A 369 18.31 8.92 -21.81
CA LEU A 369 17.26 7.93 -21.65
C LEU A 369 17.44 7.24 -20.31
N VAL A 370 16.43 7.31 -19.44
CA VAL A 370 16.31 6.47 -18.25
C VAL A 370 15.37 5.32 -18.61
N SER A 371 15.84 4.08 -18.52
CA SER A 371 15.12 2.92 -19.08
C SER A 371 15.32 1.64 -18.28
N ILE A 372 14.39 0.71 -18.44
CA ILE A 372 14.54 -0.70 -18.05
C ILE A 372 14.33 -1.58 -19.29
N GLY A 373 14.83 -2.81 -19.24
CA GLY A 373 14.92 -3.66 -20.43
C GLY A 373 15.99 -3.17 -21.41
N GLY A 374 15.63 -3.02 -22.68
CA GLY A 374 16.54 -2.73 -23.80
C GLY A 374 17.23 -3.96 -24.40
N SER A 375 16.76 -5.17 -24.06
CA SER A 375 17.19 -6.42 -24.66
C SER A 375 15.98 -7.32 -24.92
N SER A 376 16.09 -8.20 -25.92
CA SER A 376 15.03 -9.17 -26.24
C SER A 376 14.67 -10.10 -25.08
N THR A 377 15.61 -10.30 -24.15
CA THR A 377 15.40 -11.03 -22.90
C THR A 377 15.66 -10.12 -21.71
N TRP A 378 14.64 -9.86 -20.90
CA TRP A 378 14.77 -9.07 -19.68
C TRP A 378 15.29 -9.97 -18.57
N ARG A 379 16.54 -9.80 -18.15
CA ARG A 379 17.12 -10.56 -17.03
C ARG A 379 17.00 -9.86 -15.68
N THR A 380 16.87 -8.54 -15.70
CA THR A 380 16.67 -7.70 -14.52
C THR A 380 15.86 -6.47 -14.89
N LEU A 381 15.25 -5.85 -13.88
CA LEU A 381 14.56 -4.57 -13.95
C LEU A 381 15.48 -3.40 -13.54
N LEU A 382 16.80 -3.58 -13.57
CA LEU A 382 17.72 -2.52 -13.18
C LEU A 382 17.62 -1.31 -14.12
N PRO A 383 17.49 -0.09 -13.57
CA PRO A 383 17.53 1.14 -14.36
C PRO A 383 18.86 1.29 -15.10
N ARG A 384 18.73 1.74 -16.35
CA ARG A 384 19.81 2.07 -17.27
C ARG A 384 19.70 3.54 -17.62
N VAL A 385 20.78 4.27 -17.40
CA VAL A 385 20.90 5.66 -17.84
C VAL A 385 21.78 5.69 -19.07
N THR A 386 21.27 6.20 -20.19
CA THR A 386 21.99 6.25 -21.47
C THR A 386 22.05 7.66 -21.99
N ARG A 387 23.23 8.14 -22.38
CA ARG A 387 23.38 9.39 -23.14
C ARG A 387 23.19 9.09 -24.62
N GLU A 388 22.20 9.73 -25.25
CA GLU A 388 21.78 9.34 -26.61
C GLU A 388 22.78 9.73 -27.70
N PHE A 389 23.59 10.77 -27.48
CA PHE A 389 24.54 11.26 -28.49
C PHE A 389 25.66 10.25 -28.81
N ASP A 390 26.16 9.53 -27.81
CA ASP A 390 27.29 8.57 -27.94
C ASP A 390 26.94 7.15 -27.47
N ASN A 391 25.68 6.91 -27.09
CA ASN A 391 25.17 5.64 -26.57
C ASN A 391 25.91 5.12 -25.34
N ARG A 392 26.50 6.01 -24.53
CA ARG A 392 27.15 5.62 -23.29
C ARG A 392 26.10 5.29 -22.22
N THR A 393 26.11 4.06 -21.72
CA THR A 393 25.13 3.56 -20.75
C THR A 393 25.76 3.19 -19.41
N TYR A 394 25.11 3.58 -18.32
CA TYR A 394 25.35 3.07 -16.97
C TYR A 394 24.16 2.23 -16.49
N VAL A 395 24.46 1.04 -15.96
CA VAL A 395 23.47 0.19 -15.28
C VAL A 395 23.59 0.45 -13.78
N VAL A 396 22.51 0.89 -13.15
CA VAL A 396 22.50 1.26 -11.74
C VAL A 396 22.16 0.02 -10.91
N GLN A 397 23.09 -0.39 -10.05
CA GLN A 397 22.98 -1.63 -9.28
C GLN A 397 22.19 -1.44 -7.99
N ALA A 398 21.32 -2.39 -7.66
CA ALA A 398 20.62 -2.43 -6.38
C ALA A 398 21.54 -2.92 -5.25
N LYS A 399 21.90 -2.05 -4.30
CA LYS A 399 22.72 -2.42 -3.14
C LYS A 399 21.89 -3.16 -2.08
N LYS A 400 22.50 -4.12 -1.37
CA LYS A 400 21.84 -5.05 -0.43
C LYS A 400 21.05 -4.39 0.71
N SER A 401 21.43 -3.16 1.10
CA SER A 401 20.81 -2.42 2.21
C SER A 401 20.34 -1.02 1.80
N ALA A 402 20.25 -0.74 0.49
CA ALA A 402 19.78 0.56 0.03
C ALA A 402 18.28 0.72 0.30
N SER A 403 17.90 1.88 0.79
CA SER A 403 16.52 2.36 0.76
C SER A 403 16.10 2.73 -0.66
N VAL A 404 14.79 2.86 -0.89
CA VAL A 404 14.23 3.38 -2.16
C VAL A 404 14.86 4.73 -2.52
N GLN A 405 14.94 5.64 -1.55
CA GLN A 405 15.47 6.99 -1.79
C GLN A 405 16.96 6.98 -2.13
N GLU A 406 17.77 6.15 -1.47
CA GLU A 406 19.19 5.96 -1.82
C GLU A 406 19.34 5.39 -3.23
N PHE A 407 18.51 4.43 -3.61
CA PHE A 407 18.55 3.85 -4.96
C PHE A 407 18.14 4.85 -6.05
N VAL A 408 17.08 5.64 -5.82
CA VAL A 408 16.71 6.74 -6.73
C VAL A 408 17.83 7.76 -6.83
N THR A 409 18.48 8.08 -5.70
CA THR A 409 19.63 8.99 -5.69
C THR A 409 20.80 8.43 -6.50
N ASP A 410 21.11 7.13 -6.39
CA ASP A 410 22.14 6.47 -7.20
C ASP A 410 21.85 6.60 -8.72
N VAL A 411 20.57 6.57 -9.13
CA VAL A 411 20.17 6.80 -10.54
C VAL A 411 20.44 8.24 -10.96
N HIS A 412 20.11 9.22 -10.12
CA HIS A 412 20.37 10.63 -10.40
C HIS A 412 21.88 10.93 -10.45
N GLU A 413 22.67 10.32 -9.57
CA GLU A 413 24.13 10.42 -9.61
C GLU A 413 24.70 9.84 -10.91
N ALA A 414 24.14 8.73 -11.41
CA ALA A 414 24.53 8.15 -12.70
C ALA A 414 24.21 9.10 -13.87
N LEU A 415 23.06 9.78 -13.85
CA LEU A 415 22.69 10.84 -14.80
C LEU A 415 23.70 12.01 -14.75
N HIS A 416 24.00 12.56 -13.57
CA HIS A 416 24.98 13.64 -13.43
C HIS A 416 26.37 13.22 -13.89
N SER A 417 26.79 12.00 -13.56
CA SER A 417 28.06 11.43 -13.98
C SER A 417 28.17 11.34 -15.51
N LEU A 418 27.11 10.89 -16.21
CA LEU A 418 27.07 10.87 -17.68
C LEU A 418 26.99 12.27 -18.30
N ALA A 419 26.33 13.22 -17.64
CA ALA A 419 26.17 14.56 -18.16
C ALA A 419 27.47 15.38 -18.07
N THR A 420 28.31 15.12 -17.07
CA THR A 420 29.54 15.88 -16.80
C THR A 420 30.80 15.26 -17.40
N LYS A 421 30.83 13.94 -17.60
CA LYS A 421 32.00 13.26 -18.18
C LYS A 421 31.99 13.37 -19.71
N PRO A 422 33.15 13.62 -20.35
CA PRO A 422 33.26 13.63 -21.81
C PRO A 422 32.86 12.29 -22.42
#